data_AF-A0A2U1KV24-F1
#
_entry.id   AF-A0A2U1KV24-F1
#
_cell.length_a   1.000
_cell.length_b   1.000
_cell.length_c   1.000
_cell.angle_alpha   90.00
_cell.angle_beta   90.00
_cell.angle_gamma   90.00
#
_symmetry.space_group_name_H-M   'P 1'
#
loop_
_entity.id
_entity.type
_entity.pdbx_description
1 polymer ?
#
loop_
_entity_poly.entity_id
_entity_poly.type
_entity_poly.pdbx_seq_one_letter_code
_entity_poly.pdbx_strand_id
1 'polypeptide(L)'
;MLDVTTPTNENVLSLYCTVHYIVLISVDHYDLPDGGSGHFVETVRAMKKSKPEIMAECLTSDFQGDLEVVSMLANSGLDIFAHNIETVNASREIFTALYEKVINRISNLCKKYEQSLSVLKHAKLSKEGMITKTSIMLGLGETGRKPKRLHRFDQQADRGGTICS
;
A
#
# COMPACT_ATOMS: atom_id res chain seq x y z
N MET A 1 7.50 14.44 18.15
CA MET A 1 8.88 13.94 18.20
C MET A 1 8.77 12.44 18.02
N LEU A 2 9.00 11.93 16.81
CA LEU A 2 8.97 10.50 16.54
C LEU A 2 10.10 9.87 17.33
N ASP A 3 9.80 8.78 18.05
CA ASP A 3 10.74 8.09 18.90
C ASP A 3 11.93 7.61 18.06
N VAL A 4 13.11 8.16 18.34
CA VAL A 4 14.33 8.04 17.53
C VAL A 4 15.07 6.72 17.82
N THR A 5 14.41 5.80 18.51
CA THR A 5 14.93 4.44 18.70
C THR A 5 14.63 3.62 17.46
N THR A 6 15.55 3.67 16.50
CA THR A 6 15.93 2.51 15.70
C THR A 6 15.76 1.23 16.52
N PRO A 7 15.20 0.12 16.01
CA PRO A 7 15.14 -1.12 16.77
C PRO A 7 16.54 -1.75 16.79
N THR A 8 17.46 -1.15 17.54
CA THR A 8 18.74 -1.72 17.99
C THR A 8 18.55 -2.54 19.27
N ASN A 9 17.30 -2.73 19.73
CA ASN A 9 17.02 -3.62 20.84
C ASN A 9 17.30 -5.07 20.40
N GLU A 10 18.42 -5.63 20.87
CA GLU A 10 18.83 -7.03 20.69
C GLU A 10 17.69 -8.02 20.98
N ASN A 11 16.75 -7.65 21.88
CA ASN A 11 15.55 -8.42 22.20
C ASN A 11 14.55 -8.55 21.03
N VAL A 12 14.42 -7.53 20.18
CA VAL A 12 13.58 -7.62 18.97
C VAL A 12 14.28 -8.53 17.96
N LEU A 13 15.60 -8.39 17.80
CA LEU A 13 16.44 -9.24 16.94
C LEU A 13 16.37 -10.74 17.30
N SER A 14 16.28 -11.04 18.61
CA SER A 14 16.10 -12.41 19.11
C SER A 14 14.74 -13.00 18.74
N LEU A 15 13.67 -12.19 18.69
CA LEU A 15 12.34 -12.65 18.27
C LEU A 15 12.29 -12.96 16.76
N TYR A 16 13.07 -12.22 15.95
CA TYR A 16 13.25 -12.50 14.52
C TYR A 16 13.84 -13.90 14.24
N CYS A 17 14.39 -14.62 15.22
CA CYS A 17 15.04 -15.93 14.99
C CYS A 17 14.08 -17.08 14.65
N THR A 18 12.77 -16.90 14.77
CA THR A 18 11.78 -17.96 14.50
C THR A 18 10.70 -17.59 13.48
N VAL A 19 10.68 -16.34 12.98
CA VAL A 19 9.67 -15.88 12.03
C VAL A 19 10.23 -15.82 10.61
N HIS A 20 9.50 -16.39 9.66
CA HIS A 20 9.87 -16.38 8.24
C HIS A 20 9.24 -15.21 7.48
N TYR A 21 8.29 -14.50 8.10
CA TYR A 21 7.47 -13.47 7.47
C TYR A 21 7.18 -12.33 8.45
N ILE A 22 7.45 -11.10 8.05
CA ILE A 22 7.11 -9.89 8.81
C ILE A 22 6.28 -8.95 7.94
N VAL A 23 5.24 -8.40 8.56
CA VAL A 23 4.45 -7.30 8.00
C VAL A 23 4.78 -6.02 8.76
N LEU A 24 5.25 -5.01 8.04
CA LEU A 24 5.42 -3.65 8.52
C LEU A 24 4.18 -2.84 8.12
N ILE A 25 3.54 -2.15 9.06
CA ILE A 25 2.33 -1.37 8.80
C ILE A 25 2.64 0.10 9.05
N SER A 26 2.40 0.94 8.04
CA SER A 26 2.47 2.40 8.17
C SER A 26 1.14 2.97 8.60
N VAL A 27 1.22 3.99 9.44
CA VAL A 27 0.16 5.00 9.60
C VAL A 27 0.52 6.21 8.74
N ASP A 28 -0.50 6.96 8.32
CA ASP A 28 -0.27 8.15 7.51
C ASP A 28 0.42 9.25 8.33
N HIS A 29 1.63 9.61 7.94
CA HIS A 29 2.37 10.74 8.53
C HIS A 29 2.39 11.92 7.58
N TYR A 30 1.24 12.57 7.40
CA TYR A 30 1.10 13.76 6.55
C TYR A 30 1.97 14.95 7.02
N ASP A 31 2.42 14.92 8.27
CA ASP A 31 3.32 15.94 8.84
C ASP A 31 4.79 15.77 8.38
N LEU A 32 5.14 14.62 7.79
CA LEU A 32 6.48 14.35 7.28
C LEU A 32 6.56 14.57 5.76
N PRO A 33 7.66 15.17 5.25
CA PRO A 33 7.85 15.39 3.82
C PRO A 33 7.82 14.11 2.98
N ASP A 34 8.28 12.99 3.55
CA ASP A 34 8.39 11.69 2.91
C ASP A 34 7.28 10.70 3.33
N GLY A 35 6.29 11.18 4.09
CA GLY A 35 5.23 10.36 4.66
C GLY A 35 5.70 9.27 5.64
N GLY A 36 6.94 9.36 6.14
CA GLY A 36 7.57 8.34 6.99
C GLY A 36 8.26 7.21 6.22
N SER A 37 8.30 7.26 4.89
CA SER A 37 8.85 6.20 4.05
C SER A 37 10.33 5.91 4.26
N GLY A 38 11.14 6.92 4.57
CA GLY A 38 12.57 6.75 4.85
C GLY A 38 12.81 5.76 6.00
N HIS A 39 11.96 5.82 7.03
CA HIS A 39 12.04 4.90 8.16
C HIS A 39 11.77 3.44 7.75
N PHE A 40 10.81 3.22 6.85
CA PHE A 40 10.54 1.89 6.31
C PHE A 40 11.70 1.37 5.45
N VAL A 41 12.27 2.23 4.61
CA VAL A 41 13.45 1.88 3.78
C VAL A 41 14.61 1.42 4.67
N GLU A 42 14.92 2.18 5.72
CA GLU A 42 16.00 1.84 6.65
C GLU A 42 15.71 0.56 7.43
N THR A 43 14.48 0.40 7.92
CA THR A 43 14.05 -0.79 8.67
C THR A 43 14.16 -2.05 7.81
N VAL A 44 13.66 -2.01 6.56
CA VAL A 44 13.75 -3.14 5.63
C VAL A 44 15.20 -3.48 5.30
N ARG A 45 16.04 -2.47 5.04
CA ARG A 45 17.48 -2.68 4.77
C ARG A 45 18.20 -3.31 5.97
N ALA A 46 17.95 -2.81 7.18
CA ALA A 46 18.55 -3.34 8.39
C ALA A 46 18.12 -4.80 8.63
N MET A 47 16.83 -5.09 8.47
CA MET A 47 16.27 -6.43 8.59
C MET A 47 16.90 -7.38 7.58
N LYS A 48 16.91 -7.02 6.28
CA LYS A 48 17.47 -7.84 5.21
C LYS A 48 18.99 -8.02 5.31
N LYS A 49 19.70 -7.05 5.88
CA LYS A 49 21.13 -7.19 6.21
C LYS A 49 21.36 -8.23 7.30
N SER A 50 20.48 -8.30 8.30
CA SER A 50 20.61 -9.28 9.40
C SER A 50 20.14 -10.68 9.00
N LYS A 51 19.04 -10.79 8.25
CA LYS A 51 18.39 -12.04 7.85
C LYS A 51 17.76 -11.89 6.46
N PRO A 52 18.52 -12.14 5.39
CA PRO A 52 18.02 -11.99 4.02
C PRO A 52 16.88 -12.95 3.67
N GLU A 53 16.78 -14.08 4.37
CA GLU A 53 15.79 -15.14 4.17
C GLU A 53 14.37 -14.78 4.65
N ILE A 54 14.24 -13.78 5.52
CA ILE A 54 12.94 -13.33 6.03
C ILE A 54 12.19 -12.60 4.93
N MET A 55 10.94 -12.99 4.67
CA MET A 55 10.05 -12.24 3.79
C MET A 55 9.51 -10.98 4.49
N ALA A 56 9.60 -9.86 3.80
CA ALA A 56 9.16 -8.55 4.25
C ALA A 56 7.99 -8.07 3.39
N GLU A 57 6.82 -7.90 4.04
CA GLU A 57 5.67 -7.19 3.49
C GLU A 57 5.58 -5.81 4.15
N CYS A 58 5.34 -4.77 3.34
CA CYS A 58 5.09 -3.43 3.86
C CYS A 58 3.70 -2.98 3.42
N LEU A 59 2.78 -2.86 4.36
CA LEU A 59 1.47 -2.26 4.17
C LEU A 59 1.58 -0.75 4.38
N THR A 60 1.49 -0.01 3.29
CA THR A 60 1.82 1.41 3.22
C THR A 60 0.60 2.27 2.92
N SER A 61 0.74 3.57 3.22
CA SER A 61 -0.10 4.62 2.66
C SER A 61 0.14 4.78 1.15
N ASP A 62 -0.59 5.68 0.50
CA ASP A 62 -0.33 6.01 -0.90
C ASP A 62 0.81 7.04 -1.08
N PHE A 63 1.48 7.45 0.01
CA PHE A 63 2.52 8.49 0.05
C PHE A 63 2.11 9.77 -0.69
N GLN A 64 0.82 10.12 -0.70
CA GLN A 64 0.28 11.24 -1.48
C GLN A 64 0.57 11.17 -2.99
N GLY A 65 0.89 9.97 -3.51
CA GLY A 65 1.26 9.73 -4.90
C GLY A 65 2.73 9.99 -5.22
N ASP A 66 3.61 10.16 -4.23
CA ASP A 66 5.05 10.31 -4.44
C ASP A 66 5.68 9.00 -4.95
N LEU A 67 5.99 8.98 -6.25
CA LEU A 67 6.54 7.81 -6.93
C LEU A 67 8.02 7.56 -6.62
N GLU A 68 8.78 8.59 -6.24
CA GLU A 68 10.19 8.43 -5.86
C GLU A 68 10.29 7.65 -4.55
N VAL A 69 9.44 8.02 -3.58
CA VAL A 69 9.29 7.30 -2.32
C VAL A 69 8.93 5.83 -2.55
N VAL A 70 7.94 5.57 -3.41
CA VAL A 70 7.53 4.21 -3.76
C VAL A 70 8.68 3.41 -4.36
N SER A 71 9.46 4.01 -5.27
CA SER A 71 10.64 3.37 -5.85
C SER A 71 11.73 3.09 -4.82
N MET A 72 11.99 4.02 -3.90
CA MET A 72 12.97 3.83 -2.84
C MET A 72 12.60 2.65 -1.94
N LEU A 73 11.33 2.56 -1.54
CA LEU A 73 10.83 1.48 -0.71
C LEU A 73 10.82 0.13 -1.45
N ALA A 74 10.38 0.09 -2.70
CA ALA A 74 10.42 -1.12 -3.53
C ALA A 74 11.85 -1.66 -3.69
N ASN A 75 12.84 -0.77 -3.81
CA ASN A 75 14.26 -1.12 -3.97
C ASN A 75 15.03 -1.28 -2.64
N SER A 76 14.37 -1.18 -1.49
CA SER A 76 15.01 -1.33 -0.16
C SER A 76 15.43 -2.77 0.18
N GLY A 77 15.02 -3.74 -0.65
CA GLY A 77 15.09 -5.18 -0.32
C GLY A 77 13.73 -5.78 0.00
N LEU A 78 12.65 -4.98 -0.03
CA LEU A 78 11.28 -5.42 0.19
C LEU A 78 10.86 -6.55 -0.78
N ASP A 79 10.07 -7.50 -0.28
CA ASP A 79 9.55 -8.63 -1.08
C ASP A 79 8.13 -8.36 -1.57
N ILE A 80 7.27 -7.81 -0.68
CA ILE A 80 5.87 -7.54 -0.97
C ILE A 80 5.56 -6.07 -0.63
N PHE A 81 5.14 -5.32 -1.63
CA PHE A 81 4.61 -3.97 -1.47
C PHE A 81 3.09 -4.02 -1.38
N ALA A 82 2.52 -3.66 -0.24
CA ALA A 82 1.09 -3.68 -0.02
C ALA A 82 0.51 -2.27 0.17
N HIS A 83 -0.65 -2.02 -0.41
CA HIS A 83 -1.44 -0.82 -0.18
C HIS A 83 -2.92 -1.17 -0.35
N ASN A 84 -3.74 -0.89 0.65
CA ASN A 84 -5.16 -1.25 0.63
C ASN A 84 -5.98 -0.19 -0.10
N ILE A 85 -6.91 -0.65 -0.93
CA ILE A 85 -7.85 0.21 -1.64
C ILE A 85 -9.21 0.06 -0.96
N GLU A 86 -9.46 0.98 -0.03
CA GLU A 86 -10.60 0.94 0.91
C GLU A 86 -11.99 0.96 0.24
N THR A 87 -12.15 1.49 -0.97
CA THR A 87 -13.49 1.60 -1.57
C THR A 87 -13.48 1.58 -3.09
N VAL A 88 -14.21 0.61 -3.66
CA VAL A 88 -14.60 0.67 -5.07
C VAL A 88 -15.80 1.61 -5.14
N ASN A 89 -15.68 2.70 -5.90
CA ASN A 89 -16.72 3.72 -6.05
C ASN A 89 -18.08 3.14 -6.50
N ALA A 90 -18.89 2.63 -5.55
CA ALA A 90 -20.28 2.21 -5.78
C ALA A 90 -21.24 3.41 -5.81
N SER A 91 -20.84 4.54 -5.25
CA SER A 91 -21.74 5.68 -5.03
C SER A 91 -21.97 6.57 -6.26
N ARG A 92 -21.36 6.27 -7.42
CA ARG A 92 -21.50 7.12 -8.62
C ARG A 92 -22.87 6.96 -9.29
N GLU A 93 -23.55 5.82 -9.11
CA GLU A 93 -24.91 5.61 -9.65
C GLU A 93 -26.01 6.12 -8.71
N ILE A 94 -25.79 6.12 -7.38
CA ILE A 94 -26.81 6.51 -6.39
C ILE A 94 -26.87 8.04 -6.17
N PHE A 95 -25.78 8.77 -6.37
CA PHE A 95 -25.66 10.18 -5.97
C PHE A 95 -25.63 11.20 -7.12
N THR A 96 -26.19 10.87 -8.29
CA THR A 96 -26.26 11.79 -9.45
C THR A 96 -27.20 13.00 -9.22
N ALA A 97 -27.99 13.02 -8.14
CA ALA A 97 -29.04 14.03 -7.94
C ALA A 97 -28.82 15.03 -6.79
N LEU A 98 -27.72 14.99 -6.02
CA LEU A 98 -27.58 15.83 -4.83
C LEU A 98 -26.22 16.54 -4.73
N TYR A 99 -26.25 17.88 -4.81
CA TYR A 99 -25.31 18.87 -4.25
C TYR A 99 -23.81 18.82 -4.63
N GLU A 100 -23.23 19.99 -4.91
CA GLU A 100 -21.78 20.22 -5.17
C GLU A 100 -20.85 19.55 -4.16
N LYS A 101 -21.23 19.50 -2.87
CA LYS A 101 -20.44 18.83 -1.81
C LYS A 101 -20.28 17.32 -2.04
N VAL A 102 -21.29 16.67 -2.60
CA VAL A 102 -21.24 15.23 -2.92
C VAL A 102 -20.40 15.00 -4.17
N ILE A 103 -20.53 15.86 -5.19
CA ILE A 103 -19.69 15.81 -6.40
C ILE A 103 -18.21 15.96 -6.03
N ASN A 104 -17.86 16.91 -5.17
CA ASN A 104 -16.48 17.09 -4.69
C ASN A 104 -15.97 15.86 -3.93
N ARG A 105 -16.80 15.25 -3.08
CA ARG A 105 -16.43 14.03 -2.34
C ARG A 105 -16.22 12.84 -3.28
N ILE A 106 -17.11 12.63 -4.25
CA ILE A 106 -16.99 11.56 -5.25
C ILE A 106 -15.75 11.77 -6.13
N SER A 107 -15.49 13.01 -6.55
CA SER A 107 -14.31 13.38 -7.33
C SER A 107 -13.02 13.07 -6.56
N ASN A 108 -12.95 13.45 -5.28
CA ASN A 108 -11.80 13.17 -4.41
C ASN A 108 -11.60 11.66 -4.18
N LEU A 109 -12.68 10.89 -4.00
CA LEU A 109 -12.59 9.43 -3.88
C LEU A 109 -12.11 8.75 -5.17
N CYS A 110 -12.55 9.25 -6.34
CA CYS A 110 -12.04 8.76 -7.63
C CYS A 110 -10.55 9.06 -7.80
N LYS A 111 -10.09 10.25 -7.41
CA LYS A 111 -8.68 10.64 -7.46
C LYS A 111 -7.83 9.77 -6.53
N LYS A 112 -8.29 9.54 -5.30
CA LYS A 112 -7.59 8.64 -4.34
C LYS A 112 -7.46 7.23 -4.90
N TYR A 113 -8.52 6.68 -5.47
CA TYR A 113 -8.50 5.36 -6.10
C TYR A 113 -7.49 5.25 -7.26
N GLU A 114 -7.46 6.26 -8.13
CA GLU A 114 -6.53 6.31 -9.26
C GLU A 114 -5.08 6.51 -8.80
N GLN A 115 -4.88 7.26 -7.72
CA GLN A 115 -3.57 7.42 -7.05
C GLN A 115 -3.08 6.10 -6.46
N SER A 116 -3.90 5.41 -5.65
CA SER A 116 -3.59 4.09 -5.10
C SER A 116 -3.21 3.07 -6.19
N LEU A 117 -3.94 3.09 -7.31
CA LEU A 117 -3.63 2.29 -8.50
C LEU A 117 -2.25 2.61 -9.08
N SER A 118 -1.95 3.90 -9.22
CA SER A 118 -0.69 4.38 -9.77
C SER A 118 0.48 3.95 -8.89
N VAL A 119 0.34 4.06 -7.57
CA VAL A 119 1.33 3.63 -6.58
C VAL A 119 1.62 2.14 -6.70
N LEU A 120 0.58 1.29 -6.69
CA LEU A 120 0.75 -0.16 -6.83
C LEU A 120 1.41 -0.53 -8.17
N LYS A 121 0.97 0.09 -9.27
CA LYS A 121 1.56 -0.15 -10.59
C LYS A 121 3.03 0.28 -10.63
N HIS A 122 3.35 1.42 -10.03
CA HIS A 122 4.72 1.94 -10.00
C HIS A 122 5.63 1.08 -9.13
N ALA A 123 5.17 0.62 -7.97
CA ALA A 123 5.90 -0.32 -7.12
C ALA A 123 6.26 -1.60 -7.89
N LYS A 124 5.30 -2.15 -8.64
CA LYS A 124 5.49 -3.34 -9.48
C LYS A 124 6.57 -3.14 -10.55
N LEU A 125 6.63 -1.96 -11.16
CA LEU A 125 7.59 -1.61 -12.21
C LEU A 125 8.96 -1.19 -11.65
N SER A 126 9.02 -0.79 -10.37
CA SER A 126 10.24 -0.25 -9.75
C SER A 126 11.31 -1.32 -9.49
N LYS A 127 10.93 -2.59 -9.38
CA LYS A 127 11.85 -3.72 -9.13
C LYS A 127 11.33 -4.99 -9.81
N GLU A 128 12.18 -5.66 -10.57
CA GLU A 128 11.86 -6.95 -11.17
C GLU A 128 11.53 -7.99 -10.08
N GLY A 129 10.46 -8.75 -10.28
CA GLY A 129 9.99 -9.73 -9.29
C GLY A 129 9.25 -9.15 -8.08
N MET A 130 9.07 -7.82 -7.98
CA MET A 130 8.29 -7.21 -6.90
C MET A 130 6.86 -7.76 -6.89
N ILE A 131 6.40 -8.23 -5.74
CA ILE A 131 5.00 -8.62 -5.54
C ILE A 131 4.28 -7.40 -5.01
N THR A 132 3.13 -7.09 -5.59
CA THR A 132 2.26 -6.04 -5.05
C THR A 132 1.01 -6.66 -4.47
N LYS A 133 0.44 -6.07 -3.42
CA LYS A 133 -0.75 -6.62 -2.77
C LYS A 133 -1.71 -5.50 -2.42
N THR A 134 -3.00 -5.76 -2.58
CA THR A 134 -4.06 -4.86 -2.14
C THR A 134 -5.18 -5.70 -1.56
N SER A 135 -5.87 -5.15 -0.57
CA SER A 135 -7.20 -5.63 -0.21
C SER A 135 -8.26 -4.63 -0.63
N ILE A 136 -9.48 -5.11 -0.78
CA ILE A 136 -10.66 -4.27 -1.03
C ILE A 136 -11.72 -4.62 0.01
N MET A 137 -12.15 -3.63 0.77
CA MET A 137 -13.26 -3.84 1.72
C MET A 137 -14.59 -3.84 0.96
N LEU A 138 -15.33 -4.94 1.12
CA LEU A 138 -16.68 -5.12 0.59
C LEU A 138 -17.72 -4.96 1.71
N GLY A 139 -18.97 -4.63 1.38
CA GLY A 139 -20.10 -4.52 2.31
C GLY A 139 -20.51 -3.08 2.66
N LEU A 140 -19.92 -2.07 2.05
CA LEU A 140 -20.21 -0.65 2.33
C LEU A 140 -21.34 -0.05 1.45
N GLY A 141 -22.28 -0.88 1.00
CA GLY A 141 -23.44 -0.45 0.20
C GLY A 141 -23.27 -0.60 -1.32
N GLU A 142 -22.33 -1.42 -1.78
CA GLU A 142 -22.25 -1.78 -3.18
C GLU A 142 -23.42 -2.69 -3.59
N THR A 143 -24.20 -2.24 -4.58
CA THR A 143 -25.22 -3.08 -5.22
C THR A 143 -24.53 -4.25 -5.89
N GLY A 144 -24.98 -5.50 -5.63
CA GLY A 144 -24.31 -6.79 -5.91
C GLY A 144 -23.82 -7.10 -7.34
N ARG A 145 -23.78 -6.13 -8.23
CA ARG A 145 -22.93 -6.12 -9.43
C ARG A 145 -21.51 -5.74 -9.00
N LYS A 146 -20.54 -6.63 -9.20
CA LYS A 146 -19.11 -6.26 -9.16
C LYS A 146 -18.93 -4.94 -9.92
N PRO A 147 -18.43 -3.87 -9.28
CA PRO A 147 -18.28 -2.60 -9.98
C PRO A 147 -17.33 -2.80 -11.17
N LYS A 148 -17.63 -2.21 -12.34
CA LYS A 148 -16.80 -2.35 -13.55
C LYS A 148 -15.31 -2.02 -13.31
N ARG A 149 -15.01 -1.21 -12.30
CA ARG A 149 -13.63 -0.89 -11.89
C ARG A 149 -12.94 -2.06 -11.17
N LEU A 150 -13.66 -2.87 -10.38
CA LEU A 150 -13.15 -4.10 -9.78
C LEU A 150 -12.77 -5.13 -10.86
N HIS A 151 -13.54 -5.22 -11.95
CA HIS A 151 -13.17 -6.07 -13.10
C HIS A 151 -11.88 -5.63 -13.80
N ARG A 152 -11.59 -4.31 -13.87
CA ARG A 152 -10.29 -3.84 -14.40
C ARG A 152 -9.14 -4.18 -13.47
N PHE A 153 -9.40 -4.19 -12.16
CA PHE A 153 -8.43 -4.62 -11.15
C PHE A 153 -8.10 -6.11 -11.26
N ASP A 154 -9.12 -6.97 -11.34
CA ASP A 154 -8.93 -8.43 -11.54
C ASP A 154 -8.05 -8.68 -12.78
N GLN A 155 -8.29 -7.97 -13.89
CA GLN A 155 -7.47 -8.07 -15.11
C GLN A 155 -6.02 -7.58 -14.95
N GLN A 156 -5.78 -6.65 -14.04
CA GLN A 156 -4.46 -6.12 -13.74
C GLN A 156 -3.72 -7.01 -12.73
N ALA A 157 -4.45 -7.69 -11.85
CA ALA A 157 -3.95 -8.66 -10.90
C ALA A 157 -3.48 -9.98 -11.56
N ASP A 158 -4.19 -10.42 -12.60
CA ASP A 158 -3.85 -11.63 -13.38
C ASP A 158 -2.52 -11.54 -14.15
N ARG A 159 -1.92 -10.34 -14.25
CA ARG A 159 -0.59 -10.15 -14.88
C ARG A 159 0.53 -10.31 -13.85
N GLY A 160 0.66 -11.53 -13.32
CA GLY A 160 1.89 -12.05 -12.73
C GLY A 160 2.42 -11.32 -11.49
N GLY A 161 1.75 -11.51 -10.35
CA GLY A 161 2.31 -11.17 -9.02
C GLY A 161 1.73 -9.90 -8.40
N THR A 162 0.47 -9.61 -8.66
CA THR A 162 -0.34 -8.73 -7.80
C THR A 162 -1.38 -9.59 -7.09
N ILE A 163 -1.35 -9.60 -5.75
CA ILE A 163 -2.27 -10.39 -4.93
C ILE A 163 -3.42 -9.48 -4.49
N CYS A 164 -4.65 -9.87 -4.82
CA CYS A 164 -5.85 -9.22 -4.30
C CYS A 164 -6.48 -10.11 -3.23
N SER A 165 -6.80 -9.54 -2.06
CA SER A 165 -7.46 -10.25 -0.95
C SER A 165 -8.76 -9.58 -0.54
#